data_AF-A0A520IZM1-F1
#
_entry.id   AF-A0A520IZM1-F1
#
_cell.length_a   1.000
_cell.length_b   1.000
_cell.length_c   1.000
_cell.angle_alpha   90.00
_cell.angle_beta   90.00
_cell.angle_gamma   90.00
#
_symmetry.space_group_name_H-M   'P 1'
#
loop_
_entity.id
_entity.type
_entity.pdbx_description
1 polymer ?
#
loop_
_entity_poly.entity_id
_entity_poly.type
_entity_poly.pdbx_seq_one_letter_code
_entity_poly.pdbx_strand_id
1 'polypeptide(L)'
;MLALTSTQLVATAMTAYAMTAHFALNAIWLAFYLRRDPLGHAVAIAIGLLATGLHQFQFHVLFVSGFIVWDFASGRWRTASIYLVACFGYLVAWDIGYWRLLVDGMFGAAPLGDEPARPFGLARLLYYAGRIGDLQPISSLVRFAAWQNILLLPLASVGAFSLRDAEDRPTIMVACAVSCTVGLLSMIYQGHGYGYRYLHGLIPCFCLLAAGGWVRLSAMRGRPMPAALLWVGCGFALAFTAPVALTLSHAFLHPYAAAYRVLRKAPADVVLVDGRGGAFIEDLVRIDGPIARPILLDLSFVPLRDLRRLCATSRVMIFDEGQARPLGIRPGGDAGKYERHLVMSRALLARLRCGRPVPIG
;
A
#
# COMPACT_ATOMS: atom_id res chain seq x y z
N MET A 1 -0.84 -22.67 -3.20
CA MET A 1 -0.76 -22.59 -4.68
C MET A 1 -1.35 -21.30 -5.20
N LEU A 2 -2.66 -21.03 -5.00
CA LEU A 2 -3.31 -19.80 -5.51
C LEU A 2 -2.56 -18.50 -5.15
N ALA A 3 -2.20 -18.32 -3.87
CA ALA A 3 -1.40 -17.18 -3.42
C ALA A 3 0.01 -17.14 -4.04
N LEU A 4 0.69 -18.28 -4.14
CA LEU A 4 2.06 -18.36 -4.68
C LEU A 4 2.13 -17.97 -6.16
N THR A 5 1.04 -18.16 -6.89
CA THR A 5 0.90 -17.74 -8.29
C THR A 5 0.13 -16.42 -8.45
N SER A 6 -0.15 -15.70 -7.37
CA SER A 6 -0.71 -14.35 -7.46
C SER A 6 0.39 -13.40 -7.92
N THR A 7 0.21 -12.82 -9.10
CA THR A 7 1.15 -11.80 -9.61
C THR A 7 1.26 -10.63 -8.66
N GLN A 8 0.17 -10.26 -7.97
CA GLN A 8 0.21 -9.22 -6.95
C GLN A 8 1.20 -9.56 -5.83
N LEU A 9 1.16 -10.79 -5.33
CA LEU A 9 2.06 -11.23 -4.26
C LEU A 9 3.51 -11.29 -4.73
N VAL A 10 3.76 -11.86 -5.92
CA VAL A 10 5.11 -11.97 -6.50
C VAL A 10 5.72 -10.59 -6.75
N ALA A 11 4.98 -9.70 -7.42
CA ALA A 11 5.49 -8.37 -7.76
C ALA A 11 5.76 -7.52 -6.51
N THR A 12 4.88 -7.57 -5.51
CA THR A 12 5.12 -6.85 -4.23
C THR A 12 6.31 -7.41 -3.47
N ALA A 13 6.53 -8.73 -3.48
CA ALA A 13 7.66 -9.38 -2.81
C ALA A 13 9.04 -8.99 -3.41
N MET A 14 9.06 -8.52 -4.66
CA MET A 14 10.27 -8.01 -5.32
C MET A 14 10.61 -6.56 -4.93
N THR A 15 9.87 -5.97 -3.99
CA THR A 15 10.01 -4.56 -3.62
C THR A 15 10.07 -4.39 -2.11
N ALA A 16 10.57 -3.24 -1.65
CA ALA A 16 10.57 -2.88 -0.24
C ALA A 16 9.17 -2.47 0.29
N TYR A 17 8.10 -2.68 -0.48
CA TYR A 17 6.75 -2.40 -0.01
C TYR A 17 6.39 -3.33 1.15
N ALA A 18 5.94 -2.76 2.26
CA ALA A 18 5.50 -3.50 3.45
C ALA A 18 4.30 -4.44 3.22
N MET A 19 3.70 -4.43 2.01
CA MET A 19 2.51 -5.21 1.71
C MET A 19 2.75 -6.71 1.81
N THR A 20 3.91 -7.20 1.35
CA THR A 20 4.26 -8.62 1.49
C THR A 20 4.39 -9.02 2.96
N ALA A 21 4.93 -8.14 3.80
CA ALA A 21 4.96 -8.36 5.25
C ALA A 21 3.56 -8.36 5.86
N HIS A 22 2.67 -7.44 5.43
CA HIS A 22 1.25 -7.47 5.84
C HIS A 22 0.56 -8.77 5.42
N PHE A 23 0.78 -9.27 4.21
CA PHE A 23 0.26 -10.57 3.78
C PHE A 23 0.74 -11.69 4.70
N ALA A 24 2.06 -11.79 4.93
CA ALA A 24 2.66 -12.85 5.72
C ALA A 24 2.17 -12.81 7.17
N LEU A 25 2.22 -11.64 7.82
CA LEU A 25 1.77 -11.49 9.20
C LEU A 25 0.27 -11.73 9.33
N ASN A 26 -0.57 -11.25 8.39
CA ASN A 26 -2.01 -11.54 8.43
C ASN A 26 -2.30 -13.03 8.20
N ALA A 27 -1.53 -13.72 7.36
CA ALA A 27 -1.69 -15.16 7.15
C ALA A 27 -1.32 -15.96 8.40
N ILE A 28 -0.21 -15.62 9.06
CA ILE A 28 0.24 -16.27 10.31
C ILE A 28 -0.75 -15.93 11.43
N TRP A 29 -1.16 -14.65 11.56
CA TRP A 29 -2.20 -14.21 12.48
C TRP A 29 -3.47 -15.05 12.30
N LEU A 30 -3.92 -15.22 11.06
CA LEU A 30 -5.14 -15.95 10.73
C LEU A 30 -5.02 -17.42 11.09
N ALA A 31 -3.87 -18.04 10.83
CA ALA A 31 -3.61 -19.42 11.23
C ALA A 31 -3.72 -19.59 12.75
N PHE A 32 -3.13 -18.69 13.55
CA PHE A 32 -3.20 -18.77 15.02
C PHE A 32 -4.58 -18.41 15.58
N TYR A 33 -5.23 -17.39 15.02
CA TYR A 33 -6.59 -16.99 15.39
C TYR A 33 -7.58 -18.15 15.17
N LEU A 34 -7.46 -18.88 14.06
CA LEU A 34 -8.35 -20.00 13.74
C LEU A 34 -8.13 -21.25 14.61
N ARG A 35 -7.03 -21.34 15.37
CA ARG A 35 -6.82 -22.45 16.32
C ARG A 35 -7.80 -22.43 17.49
N ARG A 36 -8.34 -21.25 17.83
CA ARG A 36 -9.32 -21.04 18.92
C ARG A 36 -8.86 -21.52 20.31
N ASP A 37 -7.56 -21.61 20.52
CA ASP A 37 -6.95 -21.94 21.81
C ASP A 37 -6.27 -20.70 22.43
N PRO A 38 -6.07 -20.64 23.76
CA PRO A 38 -5.50 -19.46 24.42
C PRO A 38 -4.10 -19.07 23.91
N LEU A 39 -3.25 -20.05 23.60
CA LEU A 39 -1.93 -19.80 23.06
C LEU A 39 -2.04 -19.24 21.64
N GLY A 40 -2.95 -19.78 20.82
CA GLY A 40 -3.29 -19.24 19.51
C GLY A 40 -3.69 -17.77 19.56
N HIS A 41 -4.58 -17.41 20.49
CA HIS A 41 -4.98 -16.01 20.66
C HIS A 41 -3.84 -15.12 21.16
N ALA A 42 -3.03 -15.59 22.12
CA ALA A 42 -1.87 -14.84 22.61
C ALA A 42 -0.86 -14.55 21.48
N VAL A 43 -0.53 -15.57 20.67
CA VAL A 43 0.39 -15.42 19.54
C VAL A 43 -0.23 -14.52 18.46
N ALA A 44 -1.51 -14.66 18.15
CA ALA A 44 -2.20 -13.78 17.20
C ALA A 44 -2.19 -12.31 17.67
N ILE A 45 -2.36 -12.04 18.97
CA ILE A 45 -2.27 -10.68 19.50
C ILE A 45 -0.85 -10.13 19.33
N ALA A 46 0.19 -10.92 19.65
CA ALA A 46 1.58 -10.51 19.47
C ALA A 46 1.90 -10.20 17.99
N ILE A 47 1.45 -11.05 17.06
CA ILE A 47 1.60 -10.82 15.62
C ILE A 47 0.84 -9.56 15.20
N GLY A 48 -0.34 -9.32 15.75
CA GLY A 48 -1.14 -8.15 15.43
C GLY A 48 -0.50 -6.83 15.87
N LEU A 49 0.20 -6.84 17.01
CA LEU A 49 1.03 -5.71 17.43
C LEU A 49 2.12 -5.42 16.39
N LEU A 50 2.87 -6.44 15.95
CA LEU A 50 3.91 -6.29 14.93
C LEU A 50 3.35 -5.82 13.58
N ALA A 51 2.24 -6.42 13.13
CA ALA A 51 1.61 -6.10 11.86
C ALA A 51 1.07 -4.67 11.81
N THR A 52 0.55 -4.16 12.94
CA THR A 52 0.13 -2.77 13.08
C THR A 52 1.29 -1.79 12.94
N GLY A 53 2.49 -2.17 13.38
CA GLY A 53 3.68 -1.31 13.39
C GLY A 53 4.43 -1.17 12.06
N LEU A 54 4.00 -1.83 10.98
CA LEU A 54 4.74 -1.85 9.72
C LEU A 54 4.74 -0.49 8.99
N HIS A 55 3.80 -0.27 8.08
CA HIS A 55 3.78 0.94 7.24
C HIS A 55 2.75 1.96 7.71
N GLN A 56 1.55 1.49 8.08
CA GLN A 56 0.43 2.31 8.50
C GLN A 56 -0.45 1.49 9.44
N PHE A 57 -0.80 2.06 10.60
CA PHE A 57 -1.55 1.37 11.66
C PHE A 57 -2.88 0.78 11.16
N GLN A 58 -3.53 1.45 10.21
CA GLN A 58 -4.82 1.01 9.70
C GLN A 58 -4.79 -0.34 8.98
N PHE A 59 -3.71 -0.75 8.30
CA PHE A 59 -3.80 -1.96 7.45
C PHE A 59 -4.17 -3.23 8.23
N HIS A 60 -3.53 -3.45 9.38
CA HIS A 60 -3.85 -4.61 10.21
C HIS A 60 -5.15 -4.41 11.02
N VAL A 61 -5.38 -3.20 11.55
CA VAL A 61 -6.60 -2.92 12.32
C VAL A 61 -7.87 -3.06 11.46
N LEU A 62 -7.85 -2.59 10.21
CA LEU A 62 -8.97 -2.76 9.28
C LEU A 62 -9.16 -4.25 8.92
N PHE A 63 -8.08 -5.02 8.80
CA PHE A 63 -8.16 -6.47 8.60
C PHE A 63 -8.79 -7.19 9.81
N VAL A 64 -8.38 -6.86 11.04
CA VAL A 64 -8.94 -7.48 12.25
C VAL A 64 -10.38 -7.03 12.52
N SER A 65 -10.78 -5.84 12.05
CA SER A 65 -12.13 -5.30 12.28
C SER A 65 -13.24 -6.26 11.84
N GLY A 66 -13.08 -6.94 10.69
CA GLY A 66 -14.05 -7.93 10.26
C GLY A 66 -14.10 -9.16 11.16
N PHE A 67 -12.98 -9.59 11.74
CA PHE A 67 -12.95 -10.71 12.68
C PHE A 67 -13.63 -10.37 14.00
N ILE A 68 -13.48 -9.14 14.48
CA ILE A 68 -14.22 -8.66 15.67
C ILE A 68 -15.73 -8.70 15.41
N VAL A 69 -16.17 -8.18 14.26
CA VAL A 69 -17.60 -8.22 13.87
C VAL A 69 -18.08 -9.66 13.70
N TRP A 70 -17.28 -10.52 13.08
CA TRP A 70 -17.58 -11.93 12.93
C TRP A 70 -17.71 -12.64 14.28
N ASP A 71 -16.84 -12.36 15.25
CA ASP A 71 -16.92 -12.90 16.60
C ASP A 71 -18.20 -12.46 17.33
N PHE A 72 -18.55 -11.18 17.28
CA PHE A 72 -19.82 -10.70 17.84
C PHE A 72 -21.02 -11.39 17.18
N ALA A 73 -21.04 -11.44 15.84
CA ALA A 73 -22.11 -12.08 15.08
C ALA A 73 -22.18 -13.60 15.34
N SER A 74 -21.09 -14.23 15.76
CA SER A 74 -21.03 -15.64 16.13
C SER A 74 -21.28 -15.91 17.62
N GLY A 75 -21.62 -14.87 18.41
CA GLY A 75 -21.82 -14.98 19.86
C GLY A 75 -20.53 -15.13 20.68
N ARG A 76 -19.35 -14.94 20.10
CA ARG A 76 -18.04 -15.03 20.77
C ARG A 76 -17.61 -13.67 21.37
N TRP A 77 -18.50 -13.09 22.19
CA TRP A 77 -18.33 -11.75 22.77
C TRP A 77 -17.00 -11.56 23.50
N ARG A 78 -16.58 -12.56 24.29
CA ARG A 78 -15.29 -12.49 25.02
C ARG A 78 -14.11 -12.35 24.06
N THR A 79 -14.05 -13.15 23.00
CA THR A 79 -12.98 -13.08 22.00
C THR A 79 -13.02 -11.75 21.26
N ALA A 80 -14.22 -11.30 20.86
CA ALA A 80 -14.40 -10.00 20.21
C ALA A 80 -13.88 -8.84 21.07
N SER A 81 -14.24 -8.82 22.36
CA SER A 81 -13.79 -7.81 23.32
C SER A 81 -12.26 -7.85 23.52
N ILE A 82 -11.66 -9.04 23.59
CA ILE A 82 -10.20 -9.18 23.69
C ILE A 82 -9.52 -8.53 22.48
N TYR A 83 -9.97 -8.82 21.25
CA TYR A 83 -9.38 -8.24 20.05
C TYR A 83 -9.68 -6.75 19.90
N LEU A 84 -10.82 -6.26 20.39
CA LEU A 84 -11.12 -4.84 20.44
C LEU A 84 -10.14 -4.10 21.36
N VAL A 85 -9.91 -4.63 22.57
CA VAL A 85 -8.92 -4.10 23.52
C VAL A 85 -7.51 -4.20 22.95
N ALA A 86 -7.16 -5.31 22.30
CA ALA A 86 -5.86 -5.47 21.65
C ALA A 86 -5.63 -4.42 20.55
N CYS A 87 -6.61 -4.19 19.67
CA CYS A 87 -6.55 -3.14 18.65
C CYS A 87 -6.33 -1.75 19.25
N PHE A 88 -7.04 -1.40 20.34
CA PHE A 88 -6.80 -0.16 21.06
C PHE A 88 -5.37 -0.11 21.65
N GLY A 89 -4.93 -1.21 22.26
CA GLY A 89 -3.58 -1.35 22.79
C GLY A 89 -2.49 -1.17 21.74
N TYR A 90 -2.69 -1.66 20.51
CA TYR A 90 -1.75 -1.44 19.41
C TYR A 90 -1.62 0.03 19.04
N LEU A 91 -2.74 0.76 18.99
CA LEU A 91 -2.73 2.20 18.71
C LEU A 91 -1.99 2.96 19.81
N VAL A 92 -2.21 2.62 21.07
CA VAL A 92 -1.47 3.23 22.19
C VAL A 92 0.02 2.89 22.10
N ALA A 93 0.37 1.63 21.85
CA ALA A 93 1.77 1.21 21.77
C ALA A 93 2.55 1.93 20.68
N TRP A 94 1.96 2.07 19.48
CA TRP A 94 2.66 2.68 18.35
C TRP A 94 2.52 4.20 18.26
N ASP A 95 1.34 4.78 18.50
CA ASP A 95 1.16 6.24 18.44
C ASP A 95 1.79 6.94 19.66
N ILE A 96 1.49 6.45 20.85
CA ILE A 96 1.95 7.08 22.09
C ILE A 96 3.30 6.51 22.49
N GLY A 97 3.41 5.19 22.62
CA GLY A 97 4.63 4.53 23.09
C GLY A 97 5.84 4.75 22.18
N TYR A 98 5.69 4.44 20.89
CA TYR A 98 6.81 4.55 19.95
C TYR A 98 7.05 5.99 19.49
N TRP A 99 6.06 6.67 18.90
CA TRP A 99 6.30 8.01 18.35
C TRP A 99 6.50 9.07 19.44
N ARG A 100 5.52 9.25 20.33
CA ARG A 100 5.56 10.38 21.29
C ARG A 100 6.54 10.20 22.44
N LEU A 101 6.73 8.98 22.92
CA LEU A 101 7.62 8.75 24.05
C LEU A 101 9.04 8.41 23.58
N LEU A 102 9.18 7.48 22.62
CA LEU A 102 10.50 7.00 22.21
C LEU A 102 11.15 7.91 21.16
N VAL A 103 10.47 8.19 20.04
CA VAL A 103 11.06 9.01 18.97
C VAL A 103 11.20 10.47 19.39
N ASP A 104 10.12 11.11 19.85
CA ASP A 104 10.17 12.52 20.27
C ASP A 104 11.09 12.70 21.50
N GLY A 105 11.14 11.71 22.40
CA GLY A 105 12.03 11.73 23.55
C GLY A 105 13.52 11.64 23.17
N MET A 106 13.85 10.90 22.10
CA MET A 106 15.24 10.72 21.67
C MET A 106 15.73 11.78 20.68
N PHE A 107 14.86 12.23 19.78
CA PHE A 107 15.23 13.09 18.65
C PHE A 107 14.60 14.49 18.72
N GLY A 108 13.76 14.74 19.72
CA GLY A 108 12.91 15.92 19.79
C GLY A 108 11.65 15.75 18.93
N ALA A 109 10.62 16.53 19.24
CA ALA A 109 9.41 16.56 18.43
C ALA A 109 9.73 17.00 16.99
N ALA A 110 9.21 16.27 16.00
CA ALA A 110 9.30 16.68 14.62
C ALA A 110 8.77 18.13 14.47
N PRO A 111 9.44 19.01 13.70
CA PRO A 111 8.87 20.31 13.41
C PRO A 111 7.51 20.06 12.76
N LEU A 112 6.43 20.58 13.37
CA LEU A 112 5.12 20.58 12.75
C LEU A 112 5.28 21.26 11.39
N GLY A 113 5.35 20.46 10.32
CA GLY A 113 5.19 20.99 8.99
C GLY A 113 3.83 21.67 8.94
N ASP A 114 3.69 22.72 8.15
CA ASP A 114 2.40 23.27 7.74
C ASP A 114 1.65 22.26 6.85
N GLU A 115 1.56 20.99 7.28
CA GLU A 115 0.63 20.02 6.73
C GLU A 115 -0.76 20.64 6.89
N PRO A 116 -1.49 20.87 5.78
CA PRO A 116 -2.82 21.44 5.87
C PRO A 116 -3.64 20.59 6.83
N ALA A 117 -4.22 21.25 7.84
CA ALA A 117 -5.01 20.58 8.87
C ALA A 117 -5.95 19.57 8.21
N ARG A 118 -5.78 18.29 8.55
CA ARG A 118 -6.60 17.23 7.96
C ARG A 118 -8.06 17.61 8.26
N PRO A 119 -8.92 17.79 7.24
CA PRO A 119 -10.28 18.20 7.48
C PRO A 119 -10.94 17.21 8.45
N PHE A 120 -11.71 17.75 9.39
CA PHE A 120 -12.48 17.00 10.38
C PHE A 120 -13.98 17.22 10.15
N GLY A 121 -14.82 16.30 10.60
CA GLY A 121 -16.27 16.40 10.46
C GLY A 121 -16.73 16.42 9.00
N LEU A 122 -17.69 17.31 8.68
CA LEU A 122 -18.34 17.39 7.37
C LEU A 122 -17.36 17.65 6.22
N ALA A 123 -16.31 18.45 6.44
CA ALA A 123 -15.29 18.72 5.42
C ALA A 123 -14.52 17.45 5.02
N ARG A 124 -14.29 16.52 5.97
CA ARG A 124 -13.70 15.21 5.69
C ARG A 124 -14.64 14.35 4.88
N LEU A 125 -15.91 14.35 5.23
CA LEU A 125 -16.94 13.59 4.53
C LEU A 125 -17.09 14.09 3.08
N LEU A 126 -17.15 15.40 2.86
CA LEU A 126 -17.21 16.02 1.53
C LEU A 126 -15.92 15.77 0.73
N TYR A 127 -14.76 15.76 1.39
CA TYR A 127 -13.49 15.38 0.76
C TYR A 127 -13.50 13.93 0.27
N TYR A 128 -13.98 12.99 1.09
CA TYR A 128 -14.13 11.60 0.65
C TYR A 128 -15.23 11.43 -0.40
N ALA A 129 -16.35 12.13 -0.27
CA ALA A 129 -17.45 12.11 -1.23
C ALA A 129 -17.01 12.64 -2.62
N GLY A 130 -16.19 13.69 -2.65
CA GLY A 130 -15.60 14.22 -3.89
C GLY A 130 -14.70 13.20 -4.61
N ARG A 131 -14.15 12.22 -3.87
CA ARG A 131 -13.36 11.12 -4.46
C ARG A 131 -14.22 9.96 -4.97
N ILE A 132 -15.50 9.87 -4.58
CA ILE A 132 -16.43 8.85 -5.08
C ILE A 132 -16.76 9.07 -6.56
N GLY A 133 -16.64 10.30 -7.06
CA GLY A 133 -16.77 10.62 -8.48
C GLY A 133 -15.63 10.12 -9.37
N ASP A 134 -14.57 9.57 -8.78
CA ASP A 134 -13.43 8.99 -9.51
C ASP A 134 -13.65 7.48 -9.76
N LEU A 135 -13.32 7.00 -10.96
CA LEU A 135 -13.35 5.57 -11.31
C LEU A 135 -12.23 4.76 -10.62
N GLN A 136 -11.35 5.43 -9.87
CA GLN A 136 -10.23 4.80 -9.20
C GLN A 136 -10.60 3.60 -8.30
N PRO A 137 -11.66 3.61 -7.46
CA PRO A 137 -12.02 2.44 -6.64
C PRO A 137 -12.39 1.23 -7.50
N ILE A 138 -13.15 1.46 -8.56
CA ILE A 138 -13.56 0.41 -9.51
C ILE A 138 -12.32 -0.14 -10.23
N SER A 139 -11.45 0.74 -10.74
CA SER A 139 -10.21 0.32 -11.39
C SER A 139 -9.29 -0.46 -10.44
N SER A 140 -9.31 -0.13 -9.14
CA SER A 140 -8.54 -0.83 -8.11
C SER A 140 -9.07 -2.24 -7.87
N LEU A 141 -10.39 -2.44 -7.84
CA LEU A 141 -11.01 -3.76 -7.76
C LEU A 141 -10.75 -4.60 -9.01
N VAL A 142 -10.86 -4.02 -10.20
CA VAL A 142 -10.51 -4.71 -11.45
C VAL A 142 -9.04 -5.11 -11.44
N ARG A 143 -8.16 -4.21 -10.96
CA ARG A 143 -6.73 -4.49 -10.81
C ARG A 143 -6.48 -5.59 -9.79
N PHE A 144 -7.20 -5.63 -8.66
CA PHE A 144 -7.12 -6.74 -7.72
C PHE A 144 -7.39 -8.05 -8.44
N ALA A 145 -8.54 -8.15 -9.11
CA ALA A 145 -8.98 -9.36 -9.81
C ALA A 145 -8.00 -9.81 -10.90
N ALA A 146 -7.55 -8.88 -11.74
CA ALA A 146 -6.64 -9.15 -12.85
C ALA A 146 -5.24 -9.62 -12.39
N TRP A 147 -4.85 -9.34 -11.14
CA TRP A 147 -3.54 -9.67 -10.60
C TRP A 147 -3.53 -10.94 -9.73
N GLN A 148 -4.67 -11.61 -9.54
CA GLN A 148 -4.75 -12.88 -8.83
C GLN A 148 -4.63 -14.08 -9.78
N ASN A 149 -4.41 -15.26 -9.20
CA ASN A 149 -4.67 -16.51 -9.90
C ASN A 149 -6.15 -16.54 -10.35
N ILE A 150 -6.41 -16.91 -11.61
CA ILE A 150 -7.75 -16.89 -12.23
C ILE A 150 -8.80 -17.71 -11.45
N LEU A 151 -8.37 -18.73 -10.69
CA LEU A 151 -9.25 -19.56 -9.89
C LEU A 151 -9.56 -18.97 -8.52
N LEU A 152 -8.79 -17.99 -8.03
CA LEU A 152 -8.94 -17.48 -6.66
C LEU A 152 -10.33 -16.90 -6.42
N LEU A 153 -10.75 -15.94 -7.24
CA LEU A 153 -12.02 -15.26 -7.03
C LEU A 153 -13.23 -16.17 -7.30
N PRO A 154 -13.30 -16.97 -8.39
CA PRO A 154 -14.42 -17.89 -8.58
C PRO A 154 -14.57 -18.90 -7.44
N LEU A 155 -13.46 -19.52 -6.99
CA LEU A 155 -13.52 -20.47 -5.88
C LEU A 155 -13.85 -19.78 -4.56
N ALA A 156 -13.30 -18.59 -4.30
CA ALA A 156 -13.61 -17.81 -3.10
C ALA A 156 -15.10 -17.41 -3.07
N SER A 157 -15.68 -17.04 -4.21
CA SER A 157 -17.11 -16.77 -4.33
C SER A 157 -17.94 -18.01 -4.01
N VAL A 158 -17.60 -19.17 -4.58
CA VAL A 158 -18.29 -20.41 -4.23
C VAL A 158 -18.19 -20.68 -2.73
N GLY A 159 -17.01 -20.57 -2.13
CA GLY A 159 -16.84 -20.73 -0.68
C GLY A 159 -17.68 -19.72 0.12
N ALA A 160 -17.68 -18.45 -0.27
CA ALA A 160 -18.44 -17.40 0.38
C ALA A 160 -19.94 -17.69 0.43
N PHE A 161 -20.53 -18.20 -0.66
CA PHE A 161 -21.98 -18.44 -0.75
C PHE A 161 -22.42 -19.84 -0.29
N SER A 162 -21.49 -20.80 -0.18
CA SER A 162 -21.84 -22.20 0.06
C SER A 162 -21.36 -22.75 1.41
N LEU A 163 -20.38 -22.11 2.04
CA LEU A 163 -19.95 -22.50 3.37
C LEU A 163 -21.02 -22.11 4.38
N ARG A 164 -21.51 -23.11 5.10
CA ARG A 164 -22.31 -22.93 6.31
C ARG A 164 -21.55 -23.52 7.48
N ASP A 165 -21.61 -22.84 8.61
CA ASP A 165 -21.16 -23.45 9.86
C ASP A 165 -22.14 -24.55 10.28
N ALA A 166 -21.70 -25.52 11.08
CA ALA A 166 -22.54 -26.64 11.53
C ALA A 166 -23.78 -26.16 12.31
N GLU A 167 -23.67 -25.00 12.94
CA GLU A 167 -24.72 -24.36 13.74
C GLU A 167 -25.38 -23.18 13.00
N ASP A 168 -25.23 -23.09 11.67
CA ASP A 168 -25.69 -21.99 10.81
C ASP A 168 -25.23 -20.58 11.27
N ARG A 169 -24.15 -20.53 12.06
CA ARG A 169 -23.50 -19.28 12.44
C ARG A 169 -22.79 -18.65 11.23
N PRO A 170 -22.56 -17.32 11.26
CA PRO A 170 -21.83 -16.67 10.19
C PRO A 170 -20.42 -17.27 10.03
N THR A 171 -19.95 -17.40 8.80
CA THR A 171 -18.62 -17.96 8.50
C THR A 171 -17.57 -16.86 8.38
N ILE A 172 -16.31 -17.25 8.13
CA ILE A 172 -15.20 -16.33 7.83
C ILE A 172 -15.51 -15.35 6.68
N MET A 173 -16.51 -15.66 5.85
CA MET A 173 -17.05 -14.74 4.85
C MET A 173 -17.42 -13.38 5.45
N VAL A 174 -18.02 -13.34 6.65
CA VAL A 174 -18.36 -12.07 7.32
C VAL A 174 -17.10 -11.27 7.63
N ALA A 175 -16.08 -11.93 8.19
CA ALA A 175 -14.83 -11.26 8.49
C ALA A 175 -14.16 -10.70 7.21
N CYS A 176 -14.13 -11.48 6.14
CA CYS A 176 -13.59 -11.03 4.86
C CYS A 176 -14.40 -9.86 4.28
N ALA A 177 -15.73 -9.97 4.25
CA ALA A 177 -16.63 -8.98 3.67
C ALA A 177 -16.55 -7.64 4.42
N VAL A 178 -16.64 -7.67 5.75
CA VAL A 178 -16.54 -6.47 6.59
C VAL A 178 -15.17 -5.80 6.41
N SER A 179 -14.09 -6.57 6.44
CA SER A 179 -12.74 -6.02 6.25
C SER A 179 -12.54 -5.42 4.87
N CYS A 180 -13.07 -6.05 3.82
CA CYS A 180 -13.09 -5.50 2.46
C CYS A 180 -13.88 -4.19 2.41
N THR A 181 -15.09 -4.15 2.95
CA THR A 181 -15.95 -2.95 2.96
C THR A 181 -15.29 -1.80 3.72
N VAL A 182 -14.77 -2.08 4.91
CA VAL A 182 -14.07 -1.09 5.72
C VAL A 182 -12.81 -0.58 4.99
N GLY A 183 -12.04 -1.46 4.34
CA GLY A 183 -10.90 -1.07 3.51
C GLY A 183 -11.28 -0.19 2.32
N LEU A 184 -12.35 -0.56 1.60
CA LEU A 184 -12.87 0.17 0.43
C LEU A 184 -13.38 1.57 0.81
N LEU A 185 -14.15 1.68 1.91
CA LEU A 185 -14.71 2.95 2.37
C LEU A 185 -13.65 3.88 2.96
N SER A 186 -12.63 3.32 3.62
CA SER A 186 -11.61 4.13 4.30
C SER A 186 -10.61 4.76 3.33
N MET A 187 -10.37 4.15 2.17
CA MET A 187 -9.27 4.51 1.29
C MET A 187 -9.61 4.41 -0.20
N ILE A 188 -10.29 5.45 -0.68
CA ILE A 188 -10.71 5.62 -2.07
C ILE A 188 -9.50 5.78 -3.03
N TYR A 189 -8.36 6.25 -2.50
CA TYR A 189 -7.11 6.44 -3.25
C TYR A 189 -6.00 5.50 -2.78
N GLN A 190 -5.46 4.69 -3.69
CA GLN A 190 -4.34 3.78 -3.41
C GLN A 190 -2.98 4.24 -3.94
N GLY A 191 -2.94 5.30 -4.75
CA GLY A 191 -1.74 5.73 -5.46
C GLY A 191 -1.28 4.69 -6.47
N HIS A 192 0.04 4.59 -6.66
CA HIS A 192 0.66 3.61 -7.54
C HIS A 192 1.10 2.38 -6.76
N GLY A 193 1.03 1.22 -7.43
CA GLY A 193 1.31 -0.05 -6.79
C GLY A 193 0.84 -1.24 -7.62
N TYR A 194 1.32 -2.41 -7.22
CA TYR A 194 1.04 -3.69 -7.86
C TYR A 194 -0.27 -4.26 -7.31
N GLY A 195 -1.24 -4.53 -8.19
CA GLY A 195 -2.56 -5.01 -7.79
C GLY A 195 -3.34 -3.98 -6.96
N TYR A 196 -4.14 -4.44 -5.99
CA TYR A 196 -4.84 -3.56 -5.07
C TYR A 196 -4.27 -3.63 -3.66
N ARG A 197 -3.62 -2.55 -3.25
CA ARG A 197 -2.89 -2.47 -1.98
C ARG A 197 -3.77 -2.80 -0.77
N TYR A 198 -4.97 -2.23 -0.68
CA TYR A 198 -5.81 -2.37 0.52
C TYR A 198 -6.44 -3.77 0.67
N LEU A 199 -6.59 -4.52 -0.42
CA LEU A 199 -7.02 -5.93 -0.35
C LEU A 199 -5.88 -6.93 -0.29
N HIS A 200 -4.62 -6.47 -0.41
CA HIS A 200 -3.46 -7.37 -0.39
C HIS A 200 -3.36 -8.18 0.90
N GLY A 201 -3.52 -7.51 2.05
CA GLY A 201 -3.52 -8.17 3.36
C GLY A 201 -4.70 -9.11 3.60
N LEU A 202 -5.72 -9.08 2.73
CA LEU A 202 -6.91 -9.92 2.78
C LEU A 202 -6.82 -11.16 1.87
N ILE A 203 -5.78 -11.27 1.03
CA ILE A 203 -5.54 -12.46 0.19
C ILE A 203 -5.58 -13.78 0.98
N PRO A 204 -5.09 -13.87 2.25
CA PRO A 204 -5.23 -15.09 3.04
C PRO A 204 -6.70 -15.50 3.26
N CYS A 205 -7.60 -14.54 3.51
CA CYS A 205 -9.04 -14.81 3.64
C CYS A 205 -9.64 -15.33 2.34
N PHE A 206 -9.28 -14.73 1.20
CA PHE A 206 -9.71 -15.22 -0.12
C PHE A 206 -9.20 -16.63 -0.38
N CYS A 207 -7.97 -16.96 0.04
CA CYS A 207 -7.42 -18.32 -0.11
C CYS A 207 -8.19 -19.35 0.72
N LEU A 208 -8.58 -19.01 1.96
CA LEU A 208 -9.39 -19.90 2.80
C LEU A 208 -10.80 -20.11 2.22
N LEU A 209 -11.44 -19.03 1.77
CA LEU A 209 -12.74 -19.13 1.09
C LEU A 209 -12.61 -19.97 -0.19
N ALA A 210 -11.54 -19.79 -0.97
CA ALA A 210 -11.30 -20.58 -2.18
C ALA A 210 -11.08 -22.06 -1.88
N ALA A 211 -10.35 -22.38 -0.81
CA ALA A 211 -10.19 -23.75 -0.33
C ALA A 211 -11.56 -24.36 0.06
N GLY A 212 -12.39 -23.61 0.78
CA GLY A 212 -13.74 -24.04 1.12
C GLY A 212 -14.63 -24.26 -0.11
N GLY A 213 -14.55 -23.38 -1.11
CA GLY A 213 -15.25 -23.54 -2.38
C GLY A 213 -14.81 -24.79 -3.14
N TRP A 214 -13.50 -25.09 -3.15
CA TRP A 214 -12.96 -26.32 -3.73
C TRP A 214 -13.51 -27.59 -3.05
N VAL A 215 -13.52 -27.59 -1.72
CA VAL A 215 -14.07 -28.70 -0.91
C VAL A 215 -15.56 -28.88 -1.22
N ARG A 216 -16.34 -27.78 -1.24
CA ARG A 216 -17.77 -27.84 -1.54
C ARG A 216 -18.05 -28.39 -2.93
N LEU A 217 -17.35 -27.90 -3.95
CA LEU A 217 -17.52 -28.39 -5.33
C LEU A 217 -17.19 -29.87 -5.45
N SER A 218 -16.15 -30.33 -4.74
CA SER A 218 -15.79 -31.75 -4.69
C SER A 218 -16.91 -32.58 -4.05
N ALA A 219 -17.48 -32.12 -2.94
CA ALA A 219 -18.60 -32.79 -2.27
C ALA A 219 -19.85 -32.85 -3.15
N MET A 220 -20.24 -31.75 -3.80
CA MET A 220 -21.41 -31.71 -4.69
C MET A 220 -21.25 -32.62 -5.92
N ARG A 221 -20.02 -32.82 -6.39
CA ARG A 221 -19.72 -33.75 -7.50
C ARG A 221 -19.67 -35.21 -7.07
N GLY A 222 -19.67 -35.51 -5.77
CA GLY A 222 -19.43 -36.86 -5.24
C GLY A 222 -18.02 -37.40 -5.50
N ARG A 223 -17.08 -36.55 -5.97
CA ARG A 223 -15.69 -36.92 -6.26
C ARG A 223 -14.77 -35.71 -6.16
N PRO A 224 -13.48 -35.91 -5.83
CA PRO A 224 -12.51 -34.82 -5.78
C PRO A 224 -12.48 -34.01 -7.08
N MET A 225 -12.42 -32.68 -6.95
CA MET A 225 -12.16 -31.81 -8.09
C MET A 225 -10.81 -32.18 -8.73
N PRO A 226 -10.69 -32.18 -10.08
CA PRO A 226 -9.45 -32.59 -10.74
C PRO A 226 -8.29 -31.67 -10.39
N ALA A 227 -7.20 -32.22 -9.85
CA ALA A 227 -5.99 -31.45 -9.52
C ALA A 227 -5.41 -30.71 -10.75
N ALA A 228 -5.64 -31.23 -11.95
CA ALA A 228 -5.30 -30.58 -13.22
C ALA A 228 -5.86 -29.15 -13.33
N LEU A 229 -7.04 -28.86 -12.75
CA LEU A 229 -7.59 -27.51 -12.77
C LEU A 229 -6.68 -26.52 -12.02
N LEU A 230 -6.16 -26.90 -10.84
CA LEU A 230 -5.22 -26.07 -10.09
C LEU A 230 -3.93 -25.84 -10.89
N TRP A 231 -3.40 -26.87 -11.53
CA TRP A 231 -2.20 -26.76 -12.36
C TRP A 231 -2.43 -25.88 -13.58
N VAL A 232 -3.57 -26.00 -14.27
CA VAL A 232 -3.94 -25.12 -15.40
C VAL A 232 -4.08 -23.67 -14.92
N GLY A 233 -4.74 -23.43 -13.78
CA GLY A 233 -4.84 -22.09 -13.20
C GLY A 233 -3.49 -21.50 -12.81
N CYS A 234 -2.59 -22.30 -12.23
CA CYS A 234 -1.21 -21.90 -11.93
C CYS A 234 -0.40 -21.63 -13.20
N GLY A 235 -0.51 -22.51 -14.19
CA GLY A 235 0.15 -22.37 -15.49
C GLY A 235 -0.31 -21.12 -16.22
N PHE A 236 -1.62 -20.84 -16.25
CA PHE A 236 -2.16 -19.61 -16.81
C PHE A 236 -1.64 -18.36 -16.09
N ALA A 237 -1.59 -18.39 -14.75
CA ALA A 237 -1.06 -17.27 -13.98
C ALA A 237 0.42 -17.01 -14.29
N LEU A 238 1.24 -18.05 -14.40
CA LEU A 238 2.69 -17.95 -14.64
C LEU A 238 3.02 -17.66 -16.11
N ALA A 239 2.29 -18.21 -17.07
CA ALA A 239 2.57 -18.09 -18.50
C ALA A 239 1.87 -16.88 -19.15
N PHE A 240 0.78 -16.37 -18.55
CA PHE A 240 0.00 -15.28 -19.12
C PHE A 240 -0.15 -14.09 -18.16
N THR A 241 -0.79 -14.27 -17.00
CA THR A 241 -1.11 -13.15 -16.10
C THR A 241 0.15 -12.42 -15.62
N ALA A 242 1.16 -13.15 -15.14
CA ALA A 242 2.40 -12.58 -14.63
C ALA A 242 3.24 -11.89 -15.71
N PRO A 243 3.56 -12.51 -16.86
CA PRO A 243 4.32 -11.85 -17.92
C PRO A 243 3.66 -10.56 -18.42
N VAL A 244 2.35 -10.57 -18.66
CA VAL A 244 1.62 -9.38 -19.12
C VAL A 244 1.69 -8.26 -18.09
N ALA A 245 1.31 -8.54 -16.83
CA ALA A 245 1.28 -7.53 -15.79
C ALA A 245 2.68 -6.99 -15.45
N LEU A 246 3.71 -7.84 -15.43
CA LEU A 246 5.08 -7.44 -15.16
C LEU A 246 5.68 -6.63 -16.33
N THR A 247 5.36 -6.98 -17.58
CA THR A 247 5.81 -6.21 -18.76
C THR A 247 5.19 -4.82 -18.76
N LEU A 248 3.90 -4.71 -18.50
CA LEU A 248 3.23 -3.41 -18.39
C LEU A 248 3.78 -2.58 -17.24
N SER A 249 4.09 -3.22 -16.10
CA SER A 249 4.70 -2.56 -14.95
C SER A 249 6.12 -2.07 -15.28
N HIS A 250 6.92 -2.90 -15.96
CA HIS A 250 8.25 -2.53 -16.40
C HIS A 250 8.21 -1.34 -17.36
N ALA A 251 7.34 -1.38 -18.37
CA ALA A 251 7.17 -0.27 -19.32
C ALA A 251 6.76 1.04 -18.63
N PHE A 252 5.93 0.95 -17.58
CA PHE A 252 5.55 2.11 -16.77
C PHE A 252 6.72 2.64 -15.92
N LEU A 253 7.50 1.76 -15.28
CA LEU A 253 8.54 2.14 -14.31
C LEU A 253 9.89 2.48 -14.96
N HIS A 254 10.15 1.97 -16.17
CA HIS A 254 11.43 2.14 -16.86
C HIS A 254 11.85 3.62 -17.03
N PRO A 255 10.96 4.55 -17.45
CA PRO A 255 11.26 5.99 -17.48
C PRO A 255 11.77 6.57 -16.16
N TYR A 256 11.14 6.19 -15.04
CA TYR A 256 11.53 6.67 -13.70
C TYR A 256 12.87 6.09 -13.26
N ALA A 257 13.12 4.81 -13.56
CA ALA A 257 14.42 4.19 -13.29
C ALA A 257 15.54 4.83 -14.13
N ALA A 258 15.26 5.16 -15.38
CA ALA A 258 16.19 5.87 -16.26
C ALA A 258 16.49 7.29 -15.72
N ALA A 259 15.44 8.05 -15.39
CA ALA A 259 15.56 9.37 -14.78
C ALA A 259 16.38 9.31 -13.49
N TYR A 260 16.07 8.38 -12.58
CA TYR A 260 16.81 8.20 -11.33
C TYR A 260 18.32 8.00 -11.58
N ARG A 261 18.69 7.15 -12.55
CA ARG A 261 20.11 6.94 -12.91
C ARG A 261 20.78 8.20 -13.43
N VAL A 262 20.08 9.02 -14.21
CA VAL A 262 20.58 10.33 -14.68
C VAL A 262 20.79 11.27 -13.49
N LEU A 263 19.80 11.39 -12.60
CA LEU A 263 19.89 12.27 -11.43
C LEU A 263 21.04 11.86 -10.50
N ARG A 264 21.25 10.56 -10.29
CA ARG A 264 22.34 10.04 -9.45
C ARG A 264 23.73 10.28 -10.03
N LYS A 265 23.85 10.54 -11.33
CA LYS A 265 25.12 10.84 -12.01
C LYS A 265 25.32 12.35 -12.25
N ALA A 266 24.35 13.18 -11.87
CA ALA A 266 24.44 14.62 -12.09
C ALA A 266 25.67 15.21 -11.38
N PRO A 267 26.43 16.12 -12.02
CA PRO A 267 27.61 16.75 -11.44
C PRO A 267 27.22 17.85 -10.44
N ALA A 268 26.46 17.48 -9.42
CA ALA A 268 25.87 18.35 -8.41
C ALA A 268 26.12 17.80 -7.01
N ASP A 269 26.00 18.67 -6.01
CA ASP A 269 25.92 18.24 -4.61
C ASP A 269 24.46 17.97 -4.22
N VAL A 270 23.52 18.71 -4.82
CA VAL A 270 22.07 18.57 -4.62
C VAL A 270 21.34 18.66 -5.95
N VAL A 271 20.38 17.78 -6.17
CA VAL A 271 19.41 17.89 -7.27
C VAL A 271 18.04 18.13 -6.68
N LEU A 272 17.41 19.23 -7.09
CA LEU A 272 16.03 19.55 -6.77
C LEU A 272 15.12 18.93 -7.83
N VAL A 273 14.22 18.06 -7.43
CA VAL A 273 13.19 17.48 -8.29
C VAL A 273 11.96 18.37 -8.19
N ASP A 274 11.54 18.97 -9.31
CA ASP A 274 10.33 19.79 -9.36
C ASP A 274 9.10 18.87 -9.40
N GLY A 275 8.20 19.02 -8.43
CA GLY A 275 6.97 18.22 -8.31
C GLY A 275 6.06 18.28 -9.55
N ARG A 276 6.19 19.31 -10.39
CA ARG A 276 5.44 19.44 -11.65
C ARG A 276 6.01 18.60 -12.79
N GLY A 277 7.12 17.88 -12.55
CA GLY A 277 7.82 17.08 -13.56
C GLY A 277 7.00 15.94 -14.15
N GLY A 278 5.92 15.50 -13.48
CA GLY A 278 5.03 14.47 -13.99
C GLY A 278 4.40 13.66 -12.85
N ALA A 279 3.66 12.62 -13.24
CA ALA A 279 3.01 11.75 -12.27
C ALA A 279 4.07 10.96 -11.47
N PHE A 280 3.97 10.89 -10.13
CA PHE A 280 4.90 10.13 -9.26
C PHE A 280 6.37 10.56 -9.40
N ILE A 281 6.61 11.83 -9.76
CA ILE A 281 7.96 12.36 -9.88
C ILE A 281 8.69 12.39 -8.54
N GLU A 282 7.93 12.53 -7.45
CA GLU A 282 8.40 12.49 -6.07
C GLU A 282 9.08 11.16 -5.73
N ASP A 283 8.73 10.04 -6.38
CA ASP A 283 9.34 8.73 -6.16
C ASP A 283 10.81 8.65 -6.67
N LEU A 284 11.29 9.68 -7.39
CA LEU A 284 12.70 9.82 -7.71
C LEU A 284 13.52 10.24 -6.48
N VAL A 285 12.90 10.87 -5.48
CA VAL A 285 13.54 11.35 -4.26
C VAL A 285 13.57 10.23 -3.24
N ARG A 286 14.62 9.39 -3.33
CA ARG A 286 14.83 8.22 -2.47
C ARG A 286 16.27 8.12 -1.97
N ILE A 287 16.44 7.43 -0.84
CA ILE A 287 17.73 7.10 -0.25
C ILE A 287 17.99 5.61 -0.46
N ASP A 288 18.84 5.27 -1.44
CA ASP A 288 19.17 3.89 -1.81
C ASP A 288 20.49 3.44 -1.13
N GLY A 289 20.56 3.54 0.20
CA GLY A 289 21.74 3.16 1.01
C GLY A 289 22.34 4.31 1.83
N PRO A 290 23.66 4.33 2.11
CA PRO A 290 24.31 5.45 2.79
C PRO A 290 24.07 6.76 2.04
N ILE A 291 23.97 7.87 2.77
CA ILE A 291 23.75 9.19 2.17
C ILE A 291 24.94 9.53 1.24
N ALA A 292 24.68 9.53 -0.06
CA ALA A 292 25.67 9.79 -1.10
C ALA A 292 25.23 10.95 -2.00
N ARG A 293 26.20 11.75 -2.48
CA ARG A 293 25.95 12.85 -3.42
C ARG A 293 25.65 12.33 -4.84
N PRO A 294 24.85 13.05 -5.64
CA PRO A 294 24.03 14.20 -5.23
C PRO A 294 22.89 13.77 -4.29
N ILE A 295 22.53 14.64 -3.33
CA ILE A 295 21.32 14.45 -2.53
C ILE A 295 20.13 14.89 -3.40
N LEU A 296 19.15 14.01 -3.56
CA LEU A 296 17.91 14.34 -4.26
C LEU A 296 16.94 14.92 -3.24
N LEU A 297 16.32 16.05 -3.54
CA LEU A 297 15.32 16.70 -2.71
C LEU A 297 14.10 17.04 -3.55
N ASP A 298 12.90 16.84 -3.01
CA ASP A 298 11.66 17.30 -3.62
C ASP A 298 11.51 18.80 -3.36
N LEU A 299 11.51 19.60 -4.43
CA LEU A 299 11.37 21.05 -4.35
C LEU A 299 10.06 21.47 -3.68
N SER A 300 9.03 20.63 -3.72
CA SER A 300 7.72 20.88 -3.10
C SER A 300 7.79 21.01 -1.58
N PHE A 301 8.83 20.43 -0.95
CA PHE A 301 9.00 20.37 0.50
C PHE A 301 10.21 21.16 1.01
N VAL A 302 11.00 21.80 0.14
CA VAL A 302 12.18 22.57 0.57
C VAL A 302 11.76 24.00 0.96
N PRO A 303 11.90 24.42 2.23
CA PRO A 303 11.54 25.77 2.63
C PRO A 303 12.37 26.83 1.90
N LEU A 304 11.77 27.97 1.57
CA LEU A 304 12.44 29.05 0.82
C LEU A 304 13.72 29.56 1.50
N ARG A 305 13.78 29.52 2.84
CA ARG A 305 14.98 29.89 3.62
C ARG A 305 16.13 28.92 3.37
N ASP A 306 15.84 27.63 3.28
CA ASP A 306 16.83 26.57 3.10
C ASP A 306 17.31 26.55 1.65
N LEU A 307 16.44 26.92 0.70
CA LEU A 307 16.82 27.09 -0.70
C LEU A 307 17.94 28.13 -0.90
N ARG A 308 17.89 29.25 -0.17
CA ARG A 308 18.96 30.26 -0.19
C ARG A 308 20.28 29.69 0.32
N ARG A 309 20.23 28.95 1.42
CA ARG A 309 21.41 28.31 2.01
C ARG A 309 22.01 27.29 1.04
N LEU A 310 21.18 26.41 0.48
CA LEU A 310 21.61 25.40 -0.49
C LEU A 310 22.30 26.03 -1.71
N CYS A 311 21.74 27.10 -2.27
CA CYS A 311 22.33 27.80 -3.39
C CYS A 311 23.66 28.50 -3.06
N ALA A 312 23.86 28.90 -1.80
CA ALA A 312 25.10 29.52 -1.36
C ALA A 312 26.20 28.50 -1.06
N THR A 313 25.86 27.29 -0.61
CA THR A 313 26.84 26.31 -0.09
C THR A 313 27.08 25.09 -0.98
N SER A 314 26.23 24.87 -1.98
CA SER A 314 26.19 23.61 -2.73
C SER A 314 26.04 23.86 -4.23
N ARG A 315 26.55 22.95 -5.07
CA ARG A 315 26.20 22.94 -6.49
C ARG A 315 24.81 22.34 -6.64
N VAL A 316 23.85 23.19 -6.99
CA VAL A 316 22.43 22.82 -7.12
C VAL A 316 22.06 22.68 -8.60
N MET A 317 21.48 21.55 -8.94
CA MET A 317 20.82 21.33 -10.23
C MET A 317 19.32 21.11 -10.03
N ILE A 318 18.54 21.30 -11.09
CA ILE A 318 17.09 21.08 -11.09
C ILE A 318 16.71 20.08 -12.18
N PHE A 319 15.76 19.22 -11.83
CA PHE A 319 15.10 18.31 -12.74
C PHE A 319 13.61 18.66 -12.81
N ASP A 320 13.16 19.09 -13.98
CA ASP A 320 11.78 19.54 -14.19
C ASP A 320 11.08 18.83 -15.36
N GLU A 321 9.85 19.27 -15.65
CA GLU A 321 9.01 18.69 -16.69
C GLU A 321 9.68 18.65 -18.08
N GLY A 322 10.51 19.65 -18.40
CA GLY A 322 11.22 19.71 -19.68
C GLY A 322 12.22 18.57 -19.85
N GLN A 323 12.70 18.01 -18.74
CA GLN A 323 13.66 16.90 -18.73
C GLN A 323 12.98 15.55 -18.45
N ALA A 324 11.88 15.54 -17.70
CA ALA A 324 11.10 14.35 -17.39
C ALA A 324 10.35 13.81 -18.62
N ARG A 325 9.71 14.69 -19.41
CA ARG A 325 8.93 14.29 -20.60
C ARG A 325 9.77 13.55 -21.65
N PRO A 326 10.96 14.03 -22.07
CA PRO A 326 11.81 13.30 -23.02
C PRO A 326 12.24 11.91 -22.53
N LEU A 327 12.33 11.70 -21.21
CA LEU A 327 12.66 10.40 -20.62
C LEU A 327 11.47 9.44 -20.59
N GLY A 328 10.28 9.87 -21.03
CA GLY A 328 9.06 9.05 -21.09
C GLY A 328 8.21 9.10 -19.82
N ILE A 329 8.48 10.02 -18.89
CA ILE A 329 7.65 10.22 -17.71
C ILE A 329 6.32 10.85 -18.14
N ARG A 330 5.21 10.28 -17.65
CA ARG A 330 3.87 10.72 -18.04
C ARG A 330 3.53 12.07 -17.41
N PRO A 331 2.83 12.95 -18.14
CA PRO A 331 2.28 14.17 -17.53
C PRO A 331 1.25 13.82 -16.46
N GLY A 332 1.04 14.73 -15.54
CA GLY A 332 0.17 14.54 -14.37
C GLY A 332 0.94 14.77 -13.08
N GLY A 333 0.35 14.41 -11.94
CA GLY A 333 0.97 14.53 -10.62
C GLY A 333 0.16 15.39 -9.65
N ASP A 334 0.48 15.27 -8.36
CA ASP A 334 -0.22 15.92 -7.25
C ASP A 334 0.29 17.34 -6.95
N ALA A 335 1.16 17.88 -7.81
CA ALA A 335 1.83 19.17 -7.65
C ALA A 335 0.88 20.36 -7.46
N GLY A 336 -0.37 20.25 -7.93
CA GLY A 336 -1.38 21.29 -7.75
C GLY A 336 -1.58 21.70 -6.28
N LYS A 337 -1.29 20.80 -5.32
CA LYS A 337 -1.32 21.11 -3.88
C LYS A 337 -0.23 22.10 -3.45
N TYR A 338 0.90 22.13 -4.17
CA TYR A 338 2.09 22.91 -3.85
C TYR A 338 2.40 24.00 -4.87
N GLU A 339 1.49 24.28 -5.81
CA GLU A 339 1.75 25.15 -6.96
C GLU A 339 2.29 26.54 -6.53
N ARG A 340 1.64 27.17 -5.54
CA ARG A 340 2.10 28.47 -5.02
C ARG A 340 3.53 28.41 -4.49
N HIS A 341 3.87 27.36 -3.76
CA HIS A 341 5.21 27.16 -3.22
C HIS A 341 6.23 26.94 -4.36
N LEU A 342 5.93 26.06 -5.32
CA LEU A 342 6.80 25.75 -6.45
C LEU A 342 7.07 26.97 -7.34
N VAL A 343 6.06 27.81 -7.59
CA VAL A 343 6.21 29.09 -8.31
C VAL A 343 7.19 30.01 -7.57
N MET A 344 7.00 30.20 -6.26
CA MET A 344 7.89 31.03 -5.44
C MET A 344 9.31 30.47 -5.39
N SER A 345 9.47 29.15 -5.24
CA SER A 345 10.77 28.47 -5.21
C SER A 345 11.52 28.63 -6.53
N ARG A 346 10.85 28.48 -7.68
CA ARG A 346 11.47 28.69 -9.01
C ARG A 346 11.85 30.14 -9.25
N ALA A 347 11.00 31.10 -8.86
CA ALA A 347 11.33 32.52 -8.95
C ALA A 347 12.57 32.88 -8.10
N LEU A 348 12.67 32.29 -6.90
CA LEU A 348 13.83 32.47 -6.04
C LEU A 348 15.11 31.87 -6.64
N LEU A 349 15.05 30.65 -7.17
CA LEU A 349 16.19 30.01 -7.86
C LEU A 349 16.70 30.86 -9.03
N ALA A 350 15.79 31.37 -9.86
CA ALA A 350 16.14 32.26 -10.97
C ALA A 350 16.83 33.55 -10.49
N ARG A 351 16.30 34.19 -9.45
CA ARG A 351 16.91 35.39 -8.84
C ARG A 351 18.31 35.12 -8.29
N LEU A 352 18.53 33.95 -7.70
CA LEU A 352 19.82 33.52 -7.16
C LEU A 352 20.78 32.98 -8.24
N ARG A 353 20.36 32.90 -9.51
CA ARG A 353 21.11 32.26 -10.61
C ARG A 353 21.57 30.83 -10.25
N CYS A 354 20.69 30.10 -9.57
CA CYS A 354 20.92 28.78 -8.99
C CYS A 354 19.97 27.75 -9.64
N GLY A 355 20.33 26.46 -9.60
CA GLY A 355 19.48 25.40 -10.17
C GLY A 355 19.64 25.27 -11.68
N ARG A 356 20.84 24.89 -12.15
CA ARG A 356 21.05 24.57 -13.56
C ARG A 356 20.31 23.27 -13.94
N PRO A 357 19.77 23.13 -15.16
CA PRO A 357 19.12 21.88 -15.57
C PRO A 357 20.09 20.70 -15.54
N VAL A 358 19.66 19.56 -14.98
CA VAL A 358 20.37 18.27 -15.08
C VAL A 358 20.62 17.86 -16.54
N PRO A 359 21.84 17.46 -16.94
CA PRO A 359 22.12 16.98 -18.28
C PRO A 359 21.51 15.58 -18.46
N ILE A 360 20.73 15.39 -19.53
CA ILE A 360 20.01 14.13 -19.84
C ILE A 360 20.67 13.29 -20.95
N GLY A 361 21.94 13.61 -21.28
CA GLY A 361 22.71 13.01 -22.39
C GLY A 361 23.17 11.58 -22.15
#